data_AF-A0A418ZV99-F1
#
_entry.id   AF-A0A418ZV99-F1
#
_cell.length_a   1.000
_cell.length_b   1.000
_cell.length_c   1.000
_cell.angle_alpha   90.00
_cell.angle_beta   90.00
_cell.angle_gamma   90.00
#
_symmetry.space_group_name_H-M   'P 1'
#
loop_
_entity.id
_entity.type
_entity.pdbx_description
1 polymer ?
#
loop_
_entity_poly.entity_id
_entity_poly.type
_entity_poly.pdbx_seq_one_letter_code
_entity_poly.pdbx_strand_id
1 'polypeptide(L)'
;MRLPANFPASLQDARERQFDRDIAFRLAARYPAFAARDEQVRLDWVTDRRRWLARIGVTAQQHVLDHLEIMVVHGNRVIDDPAYRAIMTRPFRSQEEKAVRLRRHFLTLDTAGVAHG
;
A
#
# COMPACT_ATOMS: atom_id res chain seq x y z
N MET A 1 -37.76 -8.62 -5.75
CA MET A 1 -37.10 -7.91 -4.63
C MET A 1 -36.34 -6.71 -5.19
N ARG A 2 -36.67 -5.48 -4.78
CA ARG A 2 -35.91 -4.27 -5.14
C ARG A 2 -34.79 -4.08 -4.13
N LEU A 3 -33.54 -3.98 -4.59
CA LEU A 3 -32.40 -3.67 -3.74
C LEU A 3 -32.47 -2.19 -3.28
N PRO A 4 -32.08 -1.88 -2.03
CA PRO A 4 -32.05 -0.50 -1.55
C PRO A 4 -31.00 0.32 -2.32
N ALA A 5 -31.26 1.62 -2.49
CA ALA A 5 -30.39 2.54 -3.25
C ALA A 5 -28.93 2.61 -2.72
N ASN A 6 -28.69 2.22 -1.47
CA ASN A 6 -27.38 2.23 -0.80
C ASN A 6 -26.60 0.91 -0.96
N PHE A 7 -27.19 -0.10 -1.60
CA PHE A 7 -26.57 -1.40 -1.82
C PHE A 7 -25.20 -1.32 -2.55
N PRO A 8 -25.03 -0.56 -3.66
CA PRO A 8 -23.74 -0.51 -4.36
C PRO A 8 -22.62 0.11 -3.52
N ALA A 9 -22.91 1.17 -2.74
CA ALA A 9 -21.93 1.78 -1.84
C ALA A 9 -21.51 0.80 -0.74
N SER A 10 -22.47 0.08 -0.15
CA SER A 10 -22.19 -0.91 0.90
C SER A 10 -21.34 -2.10 0.41
N LEU A 11 -21.53 -2.52 -0.84
CA LEU A 11 -20.71 -3.58 -1.45
C LEU A 11 -19.29 -3.12 -1.76
N GLN A 12 -19.14 -1.86 -2.22
CA GLN A 12 -17.83 -1.28 -2.46
C GLN A 12 -17.05 -1.14 -1.15
N ASP A 13 -17.69 -0.63 -0.09
CA ASP A 13 -17.08 -0.53 1.24
C ASP A 13 -16.65 -1.89 1.78
N ALA A 14 -17.48 -2.92 1.60
CA ALA A 14 -17.15 -4.28 2.02
C ALA A 14 -15.92 -4.83 1.26
N ARG A 15 -15.84 -4.57 -0.05
CA ARG A 15 -14.68 -4.96 -0.89
C ARG A 15 -13.41 -4.25 -0.47
N GLU A 16 -13.49 -2.94 -0.20
CA GLU A 16 -12.33 -2.17 0.25
C GLU A 16 -11.83 -2.64 1.62
N ARG A 17 -12.73 -2.93 2.56
CA ARG A 17 -12.34 -3.50 3.86
C ARG A 17 -11.70 -4.88 3.74
N GLN A 18 -12.23 -5.73 2.86
CA GLN A 18 -11.63 -7.03 2.62
C GLN A 18 -10.23 -6.89 2.02
N PHE A 19 -10.07 -5.98 1.05
CA PHE A 19 -8.77 -5.66 0.47
C PHE A 19 -7.77 -5.14 1.51
N ASP A 20 -8.20 -4.24 2.40
CA ASP A 20 -7.35 -3.73 3.49
C ASP A 20 -6.89 -4.85 4.43
N ARG A 21 -7.76 -5.82 4.74
CA ARG A 21 -7.40 -7.02 5.52
C ARG A 21 -6.40 -7.91 4.81
N ASP A 22 -6.62 -8.18 3.53
CA ASP A 22 -5.74 -9.04 2.74
C ASP A 22 -4.34 -8.44 2.63
N ILE A 23 -4.24 -7.12 2.45
CA ILE A 23 -2.96 -6.40 2.47
C ILE A 23 -2.31 -6.46 3.84
N ALA A 24 -3.04 -6.15 4.92
CA ALA A 24 -2.48 -6.16 6.27
C ALA A 24 -1.90 -7.54 6.62
N PHE A 25 -2.62 -8.60 6.26
CA PHE A 25 -2.14 -9.98 6.42
C PHE A 25 -0.88 -10.25 5.59
N ARG A 26 -0.86 -9.88 4.31
CA ARG A 26 0.29 -10.07 3.42
C ARG A 26 1.54 -9.32 3.90
N LEU A 27 1.36 -8.08 4.38
CA LEU A 27 2.45 -7.28 4.94
C LEU A 27 2.96 -7.88 6.25
N ALA A 28 2.08 -8.35 7.13
CA ALA A 28 2.47 -9.00 8.38
C ALA A 28 3.22 -10.32 8.13
N ALA A 29 2.80 -11.10 7.13
CA ALA A 29 3.48 -12.34 6.77
C ALA A 29 4.91 -12.10 6.24
N ARG A 30 5.15 -10.95 5.60
CA ARG A 30 6.44 -10.63 4.96
C ARG A 30 7.39 -9.78 5.81
N TYR A 31 6.86 -8.90 6.67
CA TYR A 31 7.65 -7.91 7.40
C TYR A 31 7.44 -8.07 8.92
N PRO A 32 8.36 -8.73 9.66
CA PRO A 32 8.21 -9.01 11.08
C PRO A 32 7.98 -7.78 11.96
N ALA A 33 8.65 -6.66 11.65
CA ALA A 33 8.47 -5.40 12.36
C ALA A 33 7.04 -4.81 12.20
N PHE A 34 6.40 -5.08 11.06
CA PHE A 34 4.98 -4.75 10.86
C PHE A 34 4.08 -5.75 11.57
N ALA A 35 4.45 -7.04 11.54
CA ALA A 35 3.71 -8.12 12.19
C ALA A 35 3.61 -7.96 13.70
N ALA A 36 4.65 -7.43 14.35
CA ALA A 36 4.72 -7.20 15.80
C ALA A 36 3.72 -6.15 16.32
N ARG A 37 3.12 -5.36 15.43
CA ARG A 37 2.05 -4.41 15.78
C ARG A 37 0.73 -5.15 15.99
N ASP A 38 -0.09 -4.60 16.87
CA ASP A 38 -1.47 -5.04 17.06
C ASP A 38 -2.24 -5.07 15.73
N GLU A 39 -3.13 -6.06 15.58
CA GLU A 39 -3.88 -6.27 14.34
C GLU A 39 -4.71 -5.05 13.94
N GLN A 40 -5.42 -4.44 14.91
CA GLN A 40 -6.23 -3.27 14.65
C GLN A 40 -5.36 -2.09 14.19
N VAL A 41 -4.19 -1.91 14.82
CA VAL A 41 -3.22 -0.88 14.43
C VAL A 41 -2.71 -1.10 13.00
N ARG A 42 -2.48 -2.35 12.59
CA ARG A 42 -2.07 -2.67 11.20
C ARG A 42 -3.18 -2.33 10.20
N LEU A 43 -4.43 -2.71 10.51
CA LEU A 43 -5.58 -2.46 9.65
C LEU A 43 -5.87 -0.95 9.51
N ASP A 44 -5.81 -0.21 10.61
CA ASP A 44 -6.01 1.24 10.59
C ASP A 44 -4.92 1.93 9.77
N TRP A 45 -3.67 1.48 9.92
CA TRP A 45 -2.55 1.99 9.13
C TRP A 45 -2.73 1.72 7.63
N VAL A 46 -3.10 0.50 7.24
CA VAL A 46 -3.36 0.16 5.82
C VAL A 46 -4.49 1.01 5.25
N THR A 47 -5.58 1.14 6.00
CA THR A 47 -6.75 1.91 5.59
C THR A 47 -6.42 3.39 5.38
N ASP A 48 -5.73 4.02 6.33
CA ASP A 48 -5.32 5.42 6.23
C ASP A 48 -4.39 5.65 5.04
N ARG A 49 -3.40 4.78 4.87
CA ARG A 49 -2.41 4.91 3.79
C ARG A 49 -3.00 4.64 2.41
N ARG A 50 -3.92 3.66 2.27
CA ARG A 50 -4.67 3.44 1.04
C ARG A 50 -5.50 4.67 0.67
N ARG A 51 -6.22 5.27 1.62
CA ARG A 51 -7.00 6.50 1.39
C ARG A 51 -6.12 7.67 0.97
N TRP A 52 -4.92 7.79 1.55
CA TRP A 52 -3.94 8.78 1.10
C TRP A 52 -3.45 8.51 -0.33
N LEU A 53 -3.12 7.26 -0.66
CA LEU A 53 -2.71 6.84 -2.01
C LEU A 53 -3.79 7.13 -3.07
N ALA A 54 -5.05 6.87 -2.75
CA ALA A 54 -6.18 7.20 -3.62
C ALA A 54 -6.27 8.71 -3.90
N ARG A 55 -6.03 9.57 -2.89
CA ARG A 55 -6.03 11.04 -3.05
C ARG A 55 -4.94 11.55 -3.99
N ILE A 56 -3.82 10.85 -4.09
CA ILE A 56 -2.73 11.18 -5.03
C ILE A 56 -2.82 10.41 -6.36
N GLY A 57 -3.94 9.73 -6.62
CA GLY A 57 -4.24 9.07 -7.89
C GLY A 57 -3.75 7.62 -8.00
N VAL A 58 -3.31 7.00 -6.91
CA VAL A 58 -2.94 5.58 -6.87
C VAL A 58 -4.14 4.75 -6.42
N THR A 59 -4.89 4.22 -7.39
CA THR A 59 -6.15 3.50 -7.13
C THR A 59 -6.10 2.01 -7.49
N ALA A 60 -5.15 1.60 -8.33
CA ALA A 60 -4.99 0.20 -8.69
C ALA A 60 -4.41 -0.60 -7.50
N GLN A 61 -5.11 -1.67 -7.12
CA GLN A 61 -4.79 -2.48 -5.94
C GLN A 61 -3.33 -2.96 -5.90
N GLN A 62 -2.80 -3.43 -7.03
CA GLN A 62 -1.41 -3.89 -7.12
C GLN A 62 -0.41 -2.76 -6.80
N HIS A 63 -0.67 -1.54 -7.29
CA HIS A 63 0.20 -0.39 -7.03
C HIS A 63 0.06 0.08 -5.58
N VAL A 64 -1.16 0.07 -5.02
CA VAL A 64 -1.36 0.35 -3.60
C VAL A 64 -0.48 -0.55 -2.74
N LEU A 65 -0.45 -1.85 -3.01
CA LEU A 65 0.41 -2.78 -2.28
C LEU A 65 1.90 -2.40 -2.40
N ASP A 66 2.40 -2.14 -3.61
CA ASP A 66 3.82 -1.79 -3.82
C ASP A 66 4.21 -0.55 -2.99
N HIS A 67 3.33 0.45 -2.93
CA HIS A 67 3.53 1.65 -2.11
C HIS A 67 3.53 1.35 -0.60
N LEU A 68 2.61 0.52 -0.14
CA LEU A 68 2.53 0.15 1.27
C LEU A 68 3.74 -0.68 1.71
N GLU A 69 4.23 -1.59 0.87
CA GLU A 69 5.47 -2.34 1.13
C GLU A 69 6.65 -1.37 1.32
N ILE A 70 6.79 -0.37 0.45
CA ILE A 70 7.86 0.64 0.55
C ILE A 70 7.75 1.43 1.86
N MET A 71 6.54 1.83 2.26
CA MET A 71 6.33 2.56 3.52
C MET A 71 6.55 1.69 4.76
N VAL A 72 6.32 0.37 4.67
CA VAL A 72 6.65 -0.56 5.76
C VAL A 72 8.16 -0.69 5.93
N VAL A 73 8.89 -0.85 4.82
CA VAL A 73 10.34 -1.06 4.84
C VAL A 73 11.10 0.21 5.23
N HIS A 74 10.76 1.35 4.64
CA HIS A 74 11.51 2.61 4.78
C HIS A 74 10.84 3.61 5.75
N GLY A 75 9.69 3.25 6.29
CA GLY A 75 8.86 4.13 7.09
C GLY A 75 8.08 5.15 6.25
N ASN A 76 7.10 5.81 6.88
CA ASN A 76 6.21 6.75 6.19
C ASN A 76 6.95 7.97 5.58
N ARG A 77 8.15 8.30 6.06
CA ARG A 77 8.94 9.45 5.57
C ARG A 77 9.50 9.23 4.16
N VAL A 78 9.46 8.01 3.63
CA VAL A 78 9.87 7.71 2.25
C VAL A 78 9.12 8.55 1.21
N ILE A 79 7.93 9.05 1.52
CA ILE A 79 7.18 9.95 0.63
C ILE A 79 7.85 11.32 0.44
N ASP A 80 8.72 11.70 1.38
CA ASP A 80 9.53 12.92 1.32
C ASP A 80 10.88 12.70 0.66
N ASP A 81 11.23 11.45 0.36
CA ASP A 81 12.47 11.09 -0.32
C ASP A 81 12.50 11.71 -1.74
N PRO A 82 13.58 12.41 -2.12
CA PRO A 82 13.71 13.00 -3.45
C PRO A 82 13.54 12.00 -4.60
N ALA A 83 14.03 10.76 -4.44
CA ALA A 83 13.89 9.71 -5.45
C ALA A 83 12.44 9.22 -5.56
N TYR A 84 11.75 9.06 -4.43
CA TYR A 84 10.33 8.70 -4.43
C TYR A 84 9.50 9.77 -5.14
N ARG A 85 9.72 11.05 -4.79
CA ARG A 85 9.05 12.19 -5.43
C ARG A 85 9.38 12.26 -6.92
N ALA A 86 10.64 12.09 -7.30
CA ALA A 86 11.05 12.10 -8.71
C ALA A 86 10.38 10.99 -9.54
N ILE A 87 10.21 9.79 -8.99
CA ILE A 87 9.51 8.71 -9.68
C ILE A 87 8.01 9.03 -9.79
N MET A 88 7.41 9.58 -8.73
CA MET A 88 5.98 9.89 -8.71
C MET A 88 5.57 11.05 -9.62
N THR A 89 6.41 12.09 -9.74
CA THR A 89 6.13 13.29 -10.56
C THR A 89 6.51 13.12 -12.01
N ARG A 90 7.36 12.15 -12.36
CA ARG A 90 7.78 11.92 -13.73
C ARG A 90 6.61 11.47 -14.62
N PRO A 91 6.44 12.05 -15.82
CA PRO A 91 5.40 11.66 -16.76
C PRO A 91 5.76 10.32 -17.39
N PHE A 92 5.35 9.23 -16.74
CA PHE A 92 5.43 7.89 -17.31
C PHE A 92 4.17 7.56 -18.12
N ARG A 93 4.30 6.63 -19.08
CA ARG A 93 3.17 6.20 -19.92
C ARG A 93 2.11 5.43 -19.13
N SER A 94 2.50 4.77 -18.03
CA SER A 94 1.58 4.02 -17.16
C SER A 94 1.97 4.11 -15.68
N GLN A 95 1.01 3.84 -14.80
CA GLN A 95 1.25 3.66 -13.36
C GLN A 95 2.09 2.41 -13.07
N GLU A 96 2.00 1.40 -13.94
CA GLU A 96 2.81 0.19 -13.83
C GLU A 96 4.31 0.49 -13.97
N GLU A 97 4.70 1.37 -14.88
CA GLU A 97 6.10 1.77 -15.03
C GLU A 97 6.63 2.48 -13.77
N LYS A 98 5.78 3.30 -13.13
CA LYS A 98 6.09 3.92 -11.83
C LYS A 98 6.30 2.86 -10.75
N ALA A 99 5.37 1.92 -10.65
CA ALA A 99 5.40 0.85 -9.66
C ALA A 99 6.63 -0.05 -9.82
N VAL A 100 7.01 -0.41 -11.06
CA VAL A 100 8.25 -1.17 -11.34
C VAL A 100 9.49 -0.40 -10.87
N ARG A 101 9.57 0.91 -11.15
CA ARG A 101 10.72 1.73 -10.72
C ARG A 101 10.78 1.89 -9.21
N LEU A 102 9.64 2.12 -8.56
CA LEU A 102 9.54 2.19 -7.11
C LEU A 102 10.02 0.89 -6.46
N ARG A 103 9.53 -0.26 -6.94
CA ARG A 103 9.98 -1.58 -6.47
C ARG A 103 11.49 -1.75 -6.68
N ARG A 104 12.01 -1.45 -7.86
CA ARG A 104 13.45 -1.60 -8.14
C ARG A 104 14.32 -0.71 -7.26
N HIS A 105 13.84 0.49 -6.91
CA HIS A 105 14.62 1.45 -6.13
C HIS A 105 14.55 1.18 -4.63
N PHE A 106 13.37 0.82 -4.12
CA PHE A 106 13.12 0.71 -2.69
C PHE A 106 12.94 -0.73 -2.18
N LEU A 107 12.54 -1.68 -3.03
CA LEU A 107 12.30 -3.08 -2.68
C LEU A 107 13.28 -3.98 -3.45
N THR A 108 14.55 -3.96 -3.06
CA THR A 108 15.55 -4.91 -3.58
C THR A 108 15.39 -6.28 -2.90
N LEU A 109 15.96 -7.33 -3.50
CA LEU A 109 15.94 -8.70 -2.95
C LEU A 109 16.50 -8.78 -1.51
N ASP A 110 17.38 -7.87 -1.13
CA ASP A 110 18.01 -7.79 0.19
C ASP A 110 17.03 -7.30 1.29
N THR A 111 16.09 -6.40 0.95
CA THR A 111 15.11 -5.85 1.90
C THR A 111 14.09 -6.87 2.46
N ALA A 112 14.09 -8.11 1.95
CA ALA A 112 13.37 -9.23 2.56
C ALA A 112 14.16 -9.95 3.68
N GLY A 113 15.46 -9.65 3.82
CA GLY A 113 16.38 -10.29 4.79
C GLY A 113 16.84 -9.37 5.94
N VAL A 114 16.65 -8.05 5.85
CA VAL A 114 17.13 -7.11 6.88
C VAL A 114 16.10 -6.89 8.00
N ALA A 115 15.78 -7.96 8.71
CA ALA A 115 15.18 -7.92 10.05
C ALA A 115 16.09 -8.65 11.07
N HIS A 116 17.40 -8.61 10.83
CA HIS A 116 18.41 -9.11 11.76
C HIS A 116 19.37 -7.98 12.14
N GLY A 117 19.11 -7.41 13.30
CA GLY A 117 19.88 -6.39 13.98
C GLY A 117 19.23 -6.07 15.31
#